data_AF-T0ZBM9-F1
#
_entry.id   AF-T0ZBM9-F1
#
_cell.length_a   1.000
_cell.length_b   1.000
_cell.length_c   1.000
_cell.angle_alpha   90.00
_cell.angle_beta   90.00
_cell.angle_gamma   90.00
#
_symmetry.space_group_name_H-M   'P 1'
#
loop_
_entity.id
_entity.type
_entity.pdbx_description
1 polymer ?
#
loop_
_entity_poly.entity_id
_entity_poly.type
_entity_poly.pdbx_seq_one_letter_code
_entity_poly.pdbx_strand_id
1 'polypeptide(L)'
;MADVFRSEKVEDLSSDDGFALGKTGDFFYLEIENVSRIKVYQDSKTNLMRILLRHMLVPDVTRTFRLSVPFLESVDSSILEQTAAGYLGGQTDTKSFLHSVEEARKRNALSSGMYLISGEAYSDSREFLRVLFDQEEAAKLDKYLELTGPVALDGKSQRKLLEILWPKFGMQILKEYFPDVDESTIKMQAGDPLRQIEMLKKRIDQEEASSLITVGPWSTESSMLIDMFKDYLSLGKSETLKKWEKRVGFSGLFNSIYYAFVIALQGGSNQKWRFTSEQMMFGEKIAPFIKSILDCTDASINEKIAQLKLYVR
;
A
#
# COMPACT_ATOMS: atom_id res chain seq x y z
N MET A 1 -14.18 -27.98 -37.04
CA MET A 1 -13.98 -26.98 -35.97
C MET A 1 -13.50 -25.65 -36.51
N ALA A 2 -12.34 -25.57 -37.18
CA ALA A 2 -11.86 -24.32 -37.79
C ALA A 2 -12.89 -23.67 -38.74
N ASP A 3 -13.58 -24.48 -39.55
CA ASP A 3 -14.58 -23.98 -40.49
C ASP A 3 -15.84 -23.43 -39.79
N VAL A 4 -16.22 -24.00 -38.64
CA VAL A 4 -17.33 -23.49 -37.81
C VAL A 4 -16.99 -22.11 -37.29
N PHE A 5 -15.79 -21.92 -36.72
CA PHE A 5 -15.34 -20.63 -36.21
C PHE A 5 -15.15 -19.58 -37.30
N ARG A 6 -14.66 -19.99 -38.49
CA ARG A 6 -14.57 -19.10 -39.66
C ARG A 6 -15.95 -18.67 -40.15
N SER A 7 -16.93 -19.58 -40.16
CA SER A 7 -18.30 -19.27 -40.60
C SER A 7 -19.00 -18.25 -39.69
N GLU A 8 -18.71 -18.29 -38.38
CA GLU A 8 -19.23 -17.37 -37.37
C GLU A 8 -18.34 -16.13 -37.17
N LYS A 9 -17.31 -15.93 -38.01
CA LYS A 9 -16.37 -14.79 -37.96
C LYS A 9 -15.76 -14.58 -36.56
N VAL A 10 -15.30 -15.65 -35.93
CA VAL A 10 -14.65 -15.57 -34.61
C VAL A 10 -13.25 -14.96 -34.76
N GLU A 11 -13.09 -13.71 -34.32
CA GLU A 11 -11.87 -12.90 -34.49
C GLU A 11 -10.77 -13.20 -33.47
N ASP A 12 -11.10 -13.87 -32.36
CA ASP A 12 -10.22 -14.13 -31.21
C ASP A 12 -9.63 -15.55 -31.19
N LEU A 13 -9.63 -16.26 -32.33
CA LEU A 13 -9.11 -17.62 -32.46
C LEU A 13 -7.59 -17.64 -32.73
N SER A 14 -6.80 -18.22 -31.81
CA SER A 14 -5.38 -18.53 -32.02
C SER A 14 -5.15 -20.04 -32.15
N SER A 15 -4.13 -20.44 -32.92
CA SER A 15 -3.82 -21.83 -33.26
C SER A 15 -2.59 -22.43 -32.55
N ASP A 16 -2.06 -21.80 -31.49
CA ASP A 16 -0.91 -22.33 -30.75
C ASP A 16 -1.36 -23.49 -29.84
N ASP A 17 -0.86 -24.71 -30.12
CA ASP A 17 -1.15 -25.98 -29.41
C ASP A 17 -2.64 -26.38 -29.32
N GLY A 18 -3.45 -25.93 -30.28
CA GLY A 18 -4.89 -26.26 -30.38
C GLY A 18 -5.73 -25.07 -30.80
N PHE A 19 -7.03 -25.09 -30.51
CA PHE A 19 -7.90 -23.92 -30.67
C PHE A 19 -7.93 -23.14 -29.35
N ALA A 20 -7.51 -21.88 -29.37
CA ALA A 20 -7.61 -20.98 -28.22
C ALA A 20 -8.50 -19.78 -28.56
N LEU A 21 -9.39 -19.42 -27.65
CA LEU A 21 -10.29 -18.26 -27.74
C LEU A 21 -9.95 -17.24 -26.66
N GLY A 22 -9.66 -16.01 -27.07
CA GLY A 22 -9.14 -14.98 -26.17
C GLY A 22 -7.63 -15.11 -25.93
N LYS A 23 -7.07 -14.24 -25.09
CA LYS A 23 -5.61 -14.13 -24.90
C LYS A 23 -5.18 -13.96 -23.44
N THR A 24 -6.04 -13.44 -22.58
CA THR A 24 -5.65 -12.97 -21.24
C THR A 24 -6.65 -13.36 -20.16
N GLY A 25 -6.15 -13.49 -18.93
CA GLY A 25 -6.93 -13.88 -17.76
C GLY A 25 -7.01 -15.39 -17.52
N ASP A 26 -7.88 -15.76 -16.60
CA ASP A 26 -8.16 -17.17 -16.28
C ASP A 26 -8.77 -17.90 -17.48
N PHE A 27 -8.59 -19.22 -17.56
CA PHE A 27 -9.03 -19.99 -18.71
C PHE A 27 -9.47 -21.39 -18.35
N PHE A 28 -10.41 -21.94 -19.11
CA PHE A 28 -10.78 -23.35 -19.01
C PHE A 28 -10.52 -24.05 -20.34
N TYR A 29 -10.57 -25.37 -20.30
CA TYR A 29 -10.57 -26.23 -21.47
C TYR A 29 -11.96 -26.84 -21.67
N LEU A 30 -12.46 -26.75 -22.90
CA LEU A 30 -13.60 -27.52 -23.37
C LEU A 30 -13.08 -28.69 -24.21
N GLU A 31 -13.34 -29.90 -23.77
CA GLU A 31 -13.06 -31.13 -24.49
C GLU A 31 -14.33 -31.63 -25.18
N ILE A 32 -14.21 -31.96 -26.46
CA ILE A 32 -15.30 -32.51 -27.28
C ILE A 32 -14.96 -33.96 -27.60
N GLU A 33 -15.73 -34.90 -27.04
CA GLU A 33 -15.61 -36.36 -27.21
C GLU A 33 -14.18 -36.93 -27.05
N ASN A 34 -13.32 -36.27 -26.27
CA ASN A 34 -11.89 -36.57 -26.12
C ASN A 34 -11.06 -36.45 -27.42
N VAL A 35 -11.60 -35.83 -28.48
CA VAL A 35 -10.93 -35.67 -29.78
C VAL A 35 -10.36 -34.26 -29.97
N SER A 36 -11.04 -33.25 -29.44
CA SER A 36 -10.64 -31.85 -29.60
C SER A 36 -10.70 -31.13 -28.27
N ARG A 37 -9.65 -30.35 -27.98
CA ARG A 37 -9.57 -29.50 -26.79
C ARG A 37 -9.49 -28.05 -27.23
N ILE A 38 -10.34 -27.22 -26.64
CA ILE A 38 -10.38 -25.78 -26.89
C ILE A 38 -10.04 -25.07 -25.59
N LYS A 39 -9.03 -24.21 -25.62
CA LYS A 39 -8.70 -23.33 -24.51
C LYS A 39 -9.52 -22.04 -24.62
N VAL A 40 -10.17 -21.62 -23.55
CA VAL A 40 -11.02 -20.42 -23.58
C VAL A 40 -10.66 -19.51 -22.42
N TYR A 41 -10.15 -18.32 -22.75
CA TYR A 41 -9.77 -17.28 -21.81
C TYR A 41 -10.96 -16.39 -21.41
N GLN A 42 -10.85 -15.79 -20.23
CA GLN A 42 -11.85 -14.90 -19.64
C GLN A 42 -12.17 -13.67 -20.50
N ASP A 43 -11.19 -13.18 -21.26
CA ASP A 43 -11.34 -12.04 -22.16
C ASP A 43 -12.00 -12.39 -23.50
N SER A 44 -12.28 -13.67 -23.76
CA SER A 44 -12.97 -14.08 -24.97
C SER A 44 -14.38 -13.48 -25.03
N LYS A 45 -14.69 -12.83 -26.16
CA LYS A 45 -16.02 -12.29 -26.45
C LYS A 45 -16.95 -13.35 -27.04
N THR A 46 -16.42 -14.54 -27.26
CA THR A 46 -17.08 -15.61 -27.99
C THR A 46 -17.88 -16.49 -27.03
N ASN A 47 -19.20 -16.54 -27.23
CA ASN A 47 -20.04 -17.52 -26.55
C ASN A 47 -19.90 -18.87 -27.25
N LEU A 48 -18.87 -19.62 -26.85
CA LEU A 48 -18.47 -20.87 -27.48
C LEU A 48 -19.60 -21.89 -27.53
N MET A 49 -20.31 -22.11 -26.41
CA MET A 49 -21.38 -23.12 -26.38
C MET A 49 -22.53 -22.78 -27.32
N ARG A 50 -22.90 -21.51 -27.44
CA ARG A 50 -23.92 -21.08 -28.41
C ARG A 50 -23.51 -21.38 -29.86
N ILE A 51 -22.23 -21.21 -30.19
CA ILE A 51 -21.71 -21.53 -31.52
C ILE A 51 -21.74 -23.05 -31.74
N LEU A 52 -21.20 -23.83 -30.81
CA LEU A 52 -21.14 -25.28 -30.95
C LEU A 52 -22.52 -25.92 -31.05
N LEU A 53 -23.46 -25.53 -30.18
CA LEU A 53 -24.83 -26.06 -30.18
C LEU A 53 -25.64 -25.69 -31.44
N ARG A 54 -25.28 -24.61 -32.15
CA ARG A 54 -25.90 -24.25 -33.43
C ARG A 54 -25.42 -25.13 -34.58
N HIS A 55 -24.15 -25.55 -34.55
CA HIS A 55 -23.46 -26.21 -35.65
C HIS A 55 -23.24 -27.72 -35.45
N MET A 56 -23.54 -28.24 -34.26
CA MET A 56 -23.38 -29.65 -33.92
C MET A 56 -24.70 -30.25 -33.46
N LEU A 57 -25.05 -31.43 -33.99
CA LEU A 57 -26.12 -32.26 -33.45
C LEU A 57 -25.57 -33.04 -32.27
N VAL A 58 -25.93 -32.63 -31.07
CA VAL A 58 -25.41 -33.21 -29.83
C VAL A 58 -26.55 -33.90 -29.09
N PRO A 59 -26.60 -35.24 -29.07
CA PRO A 59 -27.70 -35.98 -28.43
C PRO A 59 -27.68 -35.84 -26.89
N ASP A 60 -26.50 -35.67 -26.30
CA ASP A 60 -26.34 -35.35 -24.87
C ASP A 60 -25.14 -34.40 -24.68
N VAL A 61 -25.45 -33.16 -24.34
CA VAL A 61 -24.47 -32.08 -24.17
C VAL A 61 -23.46 -32.40 -23.06
N THR A 62 -23.91 -32.98 -21.95
CA THR A 62 -23.06 -33.27 -20.79
C THR A 62 -22.13 -34.46 -21.01
N ARG A 63 -22.49 -35.35 -21.93
CA ARG A 63 -21.66 -36.49 -22.33
C ARG A 63 -20.67 -36.14 -23.44
N THR A 64 -21.07 -35.28 -24.37
CA THR A 64 -20.25 -34.87 -25.52
C THR A 64 -19.21 -33.82 -25.14
N PHE A 65 -19.54 -32.92 -24.21
CA PHE A 65 -18.66 -31.84 -23.77
C PHE A 65 -18.18 -32.06 -22.34
N ARG A 66 -16.87 -31.95 -22.12
CA ARG A 66 -16.24 -31.96 -20.79
C ARG A 66 -15.50 -30.66 -20.54
N LEU A 67 -15.70 -30.08 -19.37
CA LEU A 67 -14.97 -28.89 -18.94
C LEU A 67 -13.86 -29.32 -17.98
N SER A 68 -12.64 -28.83 -18.23
CA SER A 68 -11.56 -28.87 -17.24
C SER A 68 -11.04 -27.47 -16.98
N VAL A 69 -10.95 -27.09 -15.71
CA VAL A 69 -10.48 -25.78 -15.29
C VAL A 69 -9.12 -26.02 -14.60
N PRO A 70 -7.99 -25.64 -15.24
CA PRO A 70 -6.63 -26.00 -14.81
C PRO A 70 -6.08 -25.08 -13.72
N PHE A 71 -6.59 -23.86 -13.62
CA PHE A 71 -6.58 -23.17 -12.34
C PHE A 71 -7.66 -23.85 -11.49
N LEU A 72 -7.41 -24.14 -10.20
CA LEU A 72 -8.43 -24.66 -9.23
C LEU A 72 -8.49 -26.19 -8.93
N GLU A 73 -7.36 -26.88 -8.70
CA GLU A 73 -7.36 -28.31 -8.34
C GLU A 73 -8.09 -28.67 -7.02
N SER A 74 -8.43 -27.70 -6.17
CA SER A 74 -9.01 -27.92 -4.83
C SER A 74 -10.50 -27.57 -4.68
N VAL A 75 -11.22 -27.28 -5.77
CA VAL A 75 -12.66 -26.96 -5.71
C VAL A 75 -13.49 -28.24 -5.61
N ASP A 76 -14.48 -28.25 -4.72
CA ASP A 76 -15.51 -29.29 -4.65
C ASP A 76 -16.13 -29.50 -6.04
N SER A 77 -15.96 -30.71 -6.58
CA SER A 77 -16.39 -31.09 -7.92
C SER A 77 -17.89 -30.84 -8.15
N SER A 78 -18.70 -30.89 -7.09
CA SER A 78 -20.15 -30.67 -7.18
C SER A 78 -20.54 -29.25 -7.58
N ILE A 79 -19.75 -28.23 -7.18
CA ILE A 79 -20.02 -26.84 -7.52
C ILE A 79 -19.62 -26.56 -8.98
N LEU A 80 -18.52 -27.17 -9.42
CA LEU A 80 -18.11 -27.12 -10.82
C LEU A 80 -19.17 -27.77 -11.72
N GLU A 81 -19.72 -28.92 -11.33
CA GLU A 81 -20.78 -29.60 -12.08
C GLU A 81 -22.04 -28.74 -12.25
N GLN A 82 -22.51 -28.09 -11.19
CA GLN A 82 -23.70 -27.21 -11.26
C GLN A 82 -23.47 -26.01 -12.18
N THR A 83 -22.31 -25.36 -12.05
CA THR A 83 -21.98 -24.17 -12.83
C THR A 83 -21.70 -24.53 -14.30
N ALA A 84 -21.11 -25.70 -14.55
CA ALA A 84 -20.84 -26.25 -15.87
C ALA A 84 -22.13 -26.58 -16.63
N ALA A 85 -23.14 -27.16 -15.97
CA ALA A 85 -24.40 -27.52 -16.62
C ALA A 85 -25.11 -26.31 -17.26
N GLY A 86 -25.14 -25.16 -16.56
CA GLY A 86 -25.71 -23.92 -17.08
C GLY A 86 -24.94 -23.35 -18.29
N TYR A 87 -23.61 -23.39 -18.23
CA TYR A 87 -22.76 -22.96 -19.33
C TYR A 87 -22.91 -23.86 -20.57
N LEU A 88 -22.83 -25.18 -20.36
CA LEU A 88 -22.99 -26.17 -21.42
C LEU A 88 -24.37 -26.11 -22.08
N GLY A 89 -25.41 -25.83 -21.31
CA GLY A 89 -26.78 -25.59 -21.82
C GLY A 89 -26.96 -24.25 -22.56
N GLY A 90 -25.93 -23.42 -22.65
CA GLY A 90 -25.97 -22.11 -23.31
C GLY A 90 -26.74 -21.04 -22.53
N GLN A 91 -27.01 -21.26 -21.24
CA GLN A 91 -27.75 -20.33 -20.38
C GLN A 91 -26.86 -19.19 -19.85
N THR A 92 -25.54 -19.40 -19.81
CA THR A 92 -24.56 -18.41 -19.36
C THR A 92 -23.51 -18.17 -20.45
N ASP A 93 -22.91 -16.97 -20.47
CA ASP A 93 -21.73 -16.72 -21.28
C ASP A 93 -20.44 -17.14 -20.56
N THR A 94 -19.34 -17.15 -21.32
CA THR A 94 -18.00 -17.56 -20.89
C THR A 94 -17.50 -16.75 -19.70
N LYS A 95 -17.71 -15.42 -19.72
CA LYS A 95 -17.25 -14.52 -18.66
C LYS A 95 -18.00 -14.76 -17.35
N SER A 96 -19.31 -14.90 -17.45
CA SER A 96 -20.19 -15.16 -16.30
C SER A 96 -19.94 -16.52 -15.68
N PHE A 97 -19.67 -17.54 -16.51
CA PHE A 97 -19.25 -18.86 -16.06
C PHE A 97 -17.96 -18.78 -15.23
N LEU A 98 -16.90 -18.17 -15.79
CA LEU A 98 -15.61 -18.08 -15.10
C LEU A 98 -15.70 -17.29 -13.78
N HIS A 99 -16.45 -16.18 -13.77
CA HIS A 99 -16.68 -15.42 -12.54
C HIS A 99 -17.44 -16.24 -11.48
N SER A 100 -18.44 -17.02 -11.89
CA SER A 100 -19.20 -17.88 -10.96
C SER A 100 -18.33 -18.97 -10.35
N VAL A 101 -17.42 -19.55 -11.15
CA VAL A 101 -16.43 -20.52 -10.68
C VAL A 101 -15.43 -19.88 -9.71
N GLU A 102 -14.96 -18.66 -9.99
CA GLU A 102 -14.06 -17.91 -9.12
C GLU A 102 -14.70 -17.61 -7.74
N GLU A 103 -15.94 -17.12 -7.74
CA GLU A 103 -16.68 -16.80 -6.51
C GLU A 103 -17.02 -18.06 -5.70
N ALA A 104 -17.35 -19.16 -6.37
CA ALA A 104 -17.52 -20.46 -5.74
C ALA A 104 -16.24 -20.92 -5.03
N ARG A 105 -15.08 -20.75 -5.66
CA ARG A 105 -13.77 -21.07 -5.05
C ARG A 105 -13.49 -20.20 -3.84
N LYS A 106 -13.68 -18.88 -3.95
CA LYS A 106 -13.49 -17.95 -2.83
C LYS A 106 -14.33 -18.42 -1.64
N ARG A 107 -15.61 -18.73 -1.87
CA ARG A 107 -16.49 -19.22 -0.81
C ARG A 107 -16.01 -20.54 -0.19
N ASN A 108 -15.62 -21.51 -1.02
CA ASN A 108 -15.17 -22.82 -0.55
C ASN A 108 -13.86 -22.73 0.25
N ALA A 109 -12.87 -22.00 -0.26
CA ALA A 109 -11.60 -21.79 0.44
C ALA A 109 -11.83 -21.14 1.81
N LEU A 110 -12.64 -20.08 1.86
CA LEU A 110 -12.98 -19.39 3.10
C LEU A 110 -13.75 -20.29 4.07
N SER A 111 -14.70 -21.11 3.58
CA SER A 111 -15.41 -22.08 4.44
C SER A 111 -14.50 -23.20 4.96
N SER A 112 -13.44 -23.52 4.23
CA SER A 112 -12.44 -24.53 4.59
C SER A 112 -11.34 -23.99 5.51
N GLY A 113 -11.42 -22.73 5.94
CA GLY A 113 -10.41 -22.14 6.82
C GLY A 113 -9.21 -21.50 6.11
N MET A 114 -9.22 -21.41 4.77
CA MET A 114 -8.06 -20.95 3.99
C MET A 114 -8.15 -19.47 3.62
N TYR A 115 -7.01 -18.80 3.65
CA TYR A 115 -6.83 -17.41 3.21
C TYR A 115 -6.47 -17.36 1.73
N LEU A 116 -6.88 -16.30 1.01
CA LEU A 116 -6.65 -16.17 -0.42
C LEU A 116 -5.99 -14.85 -0.81
N ILE A 117 -4.97 -14.90 -1.69
CA ILE A 117 -4.41 -13.72 -2.37
C ILE A 117 -4.32 -14.00 -3.86
N SER A 118 -5.04 -13.27 -4.70
CA SER A 118 -5.01 -13.42 -6.18
C SER A 118 -5.20 -14.87 -6.64
N GLY A 119 -6.02 -15.65 -5.93
CA GLY A 119 -6.25 -17.05 -6.24
C GLY A 119 -5.18 -18.03 -5.73
N GLU A 120 -4.15 -17.58 -5.02
CA GLU A 120 -3.28 -18.46 -4.22
C GLU A 120 -3.92 -18.69 -2.85
N ALA A 121 -3.90 -19.94 -2.37
CA ALA A 121 -4.50 -20.32 -1.10
C ALA A 121 -3.44 -20.61 -0.04
N TYR A 122 -3.70 -20.15 1.18
CA TYR A 122 -2.81 -20.25 2.33
C TYR A 122 -3.60 -20.88 3.47
N SER A 123 -3.09 -21.96 4.06
CA SER A 123 -3.71 -22.63 5.21
C SER A 123 -3.33 -21.99 6.55
N ASP A 124 -2.25 -21.20 6.57
CA ASP A 124 -1.69 -20.57 7.76
C ASP A 124 -1.76 -19.04 7.64
N SER A 125 -2.24 -18.39 8.70
CA SER A 125 -2.41 -16.92 8.75
C SER A 125 -1.08 -16.19 8.67
N ARG A 126 0.01 -16.75 9.20
CA ARG A 126 1.34 -16.12 9.19
C ARG A 126 1.96 -16.22 7.81
N GLU A 127 1.81 -17.36 7.14
CA GLU A 127 2.23 -17.49 5.73
C GLU A 127 1.50 -16.47 4.86
N PHE A 128 0.17 -16.36 5.02
CA PHE A 128 -0.63 -15.34 4.33
C PHE A 128 -0.15 -13.91 4.62
N LEU A 129 0.12 -13.58 5.90
CA LEU A 129 0.55 -12.24 6.29
C LEU A 129 1.97 -11.90 5.81
N ARG A 130 2.89 -12.86 5.78
CA ARG A 130 4.28 -12.66 5.30
C ARG A 130 4.38 -12.33 3.82
N VAL A 131 3.34 -12.64 3.04
CA VAL A 131 3.25 -12.22 1.63
C VAL A 131 2.93 -10.73 1.52
N LEU A 132 2.32 -10.14 2.54
CA LEU A 132 1.85 -8.76 2.56
C LEU A 132 2.75 -7.84 3.39
N PHE A 133 3.27 -8.32 4.51
CA PHE A 133 4.02 -7.54 5.51
C PHE A 133 5.36 -8.20 5.82
N ASP A 134 6.27 -7.43 6.43
CA ASP A 134 7.49 -8.03 6.99
C ASP A 134 7.17 -8.94 8.19
N GLN A 135 8.18 -9.68 8.67
CA GLN A 135 7.99 -10.66 9.74
C GLN A 135 7.51 -10.04 11.06
N GLU A 136 7.93 -8.81 11.38
CA GLU A 136 7.58 -8.15 12.64
C GLU A 136 6.13 -7.64 12.58
N GLU A 137 5.78 -6.98 11.48
CA GLU A 137 4.42 -6.49 11.22
C GLU A 137 3.41 -7.64 11.11
N ALA A 138 3.77 -8.72 10.41
CA ALA A 138 2.94 -9.92 10.33
C ALA A 138 2.62 -10.50 11.71
N ALA A 139 3.61 -10.54 12.62
CA ALA A 139 3.41 -11.06 13.97
C ALA A 139 2.43 -10.19 14.80
N LYS A 140 2.43 -8.87 14.59
CA LYS A 140 1.48 -7.95 15.26
C LYS A 140 0.05 -8.15 14.79
N LEU A 141 -0.14 -8.58 13.53
CA LEU A 141 -1.46 -8.72 12.90
C LEU A 141 -2.08 -10.12 13.01
N ASP A 142 -1.26 -11.16 13.22
CA ASP A 142 -1.64 -12.58 13.23
C ASP A 142 -2.89 -12.86 14.07
N LYS A 143 -2.87 -12.48 15.35
CA LYS A 143 -4.00 -12.69 16.27
C LYS A 143 -5.30 -12.03 15.82
N TYR A 144 -5.23 -10.88 15.16
CA TYR A 144 -6.42 -10.16 14.70
C TYR A 144 -7.00 -10.77 13.43
N LEU A 145 -6.12 -11.33 12.58
CA LEU A 145 -6.54 -12.09 11.42
C LEU A 145 -7.20 -13.41 11.83
N GLU A 146 -6.63 -14.13 12.81
CA GLU A 146 -7.24 -15.34 13.37
C GLU A 146 -8.65 -15.08 13.95
N LEU A 147 -8.82 -13.98 14.69
CA LEU A 147 -10.12 -13.57 15.24
C LEU A 147 -11.14 -13.12 14.18
N THR A 148 -10.66 -12.63 13.03
CA THR A 148 -11.52 -12.28 11.89
C THR A 148 -11.94 -13.53 11.11
N GLY A 149 -11.08 -14.54 11.09
CA GLY A 149 -11.21 -15.72 10.28
C GLY A 149 -10.58 -15.54 8.89
N PRO A 150 -10.74 -16.54 8.01
CA PRO A 150 -10.20 -16.53 6.67
C PRO A 150 -10.68 -15.34 5.85
N VAL A 151 -9.79 -14.76 5.03
CA VAL A 151 -10.10 -13.61 4.17
C VAL A 151 -9.57 -13.83 2.75
N ALA A 152 -10.22 -13.20 1.77
CA ALA A 152 -9.80 -13.23 0.38
C ALA A 152 -9.46 -11.82 -0.12
N LEU A 153 -8.31 -11.69 -0.77
CA LEU A 153 -7.82 -10.47 -1.38
C LEU A 153 -7.60 -10.68 -2.88
N ASP A 154 -8.05 -9.73 -3.70
CA ASP A 154 -7.82 -9.78 -5.16
C ASP A 154 -6.34 -9.58 -5.54
N GLY A 155 -5.53 -9.03 -4.62
CA GLY A 155 -4.15 -8.62 -4.85
C GLY A 155 -3.34 -8.55 -3.56
N LYS A 156 -2.00 -8.50 -3.69
CA LYS A 156 -1.05 -8.27 -2.59
C LYS A 156 -1.16 -6.82 -2.08
N SER A 157 -2.21 -6.52 -1.33
CA SER A 157 -2.51 -5.17 -0.83
C SER A 157 -2.66 -5.16 0.69
N GLN A 158 -1.65 -4.61 1.37
CA GLN A 158 -1.68 -4.34 2.82
C GLN A 158 -2.90 -3.50 3.20
N ARG A 159 -3.19 -2.45 2.41
CA ARG A 159 -4.31 -1.55 2.62
C ARG A 159 -5.65 -2.29 2.67
N LYS A 160 -5.94 -3.17 1.69
CA LYS A 160 -7.19 -3.93 1.67
C LYS A 160 -7.34 -4.83 2.89
N LEU A 161 -6.25 -5.49 3.32
CA LEU A 161 -6.31 -6.30 4.53
C LEU A 161 -6.61 -5.45 5.76
N LEU A 162 -5.90 -4.33 5.92
CA LEU A 162 -6.12 -3.44 7.05
C LEU A 162 -7.55 -2.89 7.05
N GLU A 163 -8.11 -2.53 5.89
CA GLU A 163 -9.53 -2.11 5.76
C GLU A 163 -10.52 -3.18 6.23
N ILE A 164 -10.20 -4.48 6.09
CA ILE A 164 -11.02 -5.59 6.60
C ILE A 164 -10.91 -5.70 8.13
N LEU A 165 -9.70 -5.57 8.68
CA LEU A 165 -9.46 -5.73 10.13
C LEU A 165 -9.86 -4.49 10.94
N TRP A 166 -9.76 -3.29 10.36
CA TRP A 166 -9.89 -2.01 11.05
C TRP A 166 -11.19 -1.80 11.81
N PRO A 167 -12.38 -2.12 11.25
CA PRO A 167 -13.65 -1.84 11.91
C PRO A 167 -13.79 -2.50 13.28
N LYS A 168 -13.11 -3.63 13.49
CA LYS A 168 -13.14 -4.37 14.77
C LYS A 168 -11.90 -4.14 15.62
N PHE A 169 -10.73 -4.03 14.98
CA PHE A 169 -9.44 -4.12 15.67
C PHE A 169 -8.54 -2.90 15.48
N GLY A 170 -8.99 -1.84 14.80
CA GLY A 170 -8.13 -0.70 14.44
C GLY A 170 -7.40 -0.06 15.62
N MET A 171 -8.10 0.14 16.76
CA MET A 171 -7.47 0.70 17.96
C MET A 171 -6.41 -0.25 18.56
N GLN A 172 -6.72 -1.54 18.61
CA GLN A 172 -5.82 -2.56 19.16
C GLN A 172 -4.60 -2.77 18.26
N ILE A 173 -4.79 -2.74 16.93
CA ILE A 173 -3.69 -2.76 15.96
C ILE A 173 -2.79 -1.55 16.19
N LEU A 174 -3.35 -0.34 16.28
CA LEU A 174 -2.55 0.87 16.52
C LEU A 174 -1.79 0.84 17.86
N LYS A 175 -2.39 0.29 18.91
CA LYS A 175 -1.69 0.08 20.19
C LYS A 175 -0.55 -0.94 20.10
N GLU A 176 -0.65 -1.93 19.22
CA GLU A 176 0.42 -2.90 19.02
C GLU A 176 1.59 -2.35 18.21
N TYR A 177 1.31 -1.42 17.30
CA TYR A 177 2.34 -0.67 16.59
C TYR A 177 2.97 0.41 17.47
N PHE A 178 2.16 1.05 18.32
CA PHE A 178 2.53 2.25 19.08
C PHE A 178 2.05 2.16 20.54
N PRO A 179 2.70 1.34 21.39
CA PRO A 179 2.23 1.07 22.74
C PRO A 179 2.19 2.32 23.63
N ASP A 180 3.18 3.20 23.46
CA ASP A 180 3.39 4.39 24.30
C ASP A 180 2.53 5.60 23.88
N VAL A 181 1.82 5.53 22.75
CA VAL A 181 1.00 6.65 22.27
C VAL A 181 -0.36 6.65 22.96
N ASP A 182 -0.74 7.78 23.57
CA ASP A 182 -2.03 7.96 24.21
C ASP A 182 -3.22 7.70 23.27
N GLU A 183 -4.29 7.10 23.79
CA GLU A 183 -5.50 6.81 22.99
C GLU A 183 -6.15 8.08 22.41
N SER A 184 -6.04 9.22 23.09
CA SER A 184 -6.56 10.50 22.61
C SER A 184 -5.85 10.92 21.31
N THR A 185 -4.54 10.74 21.24
CA THR A 185 -3.71 11.01 20.05
C THR A 185 -4.08 10.08 18.90
N ILE A 186 -4.38 8.82 19.20
CA ILE A 186 -4.83 7.84 18.20
C ILE A 186 -6.20 8.23 17.63
N LYS A 187 -7.16 8.59 18.49
CA LYS A 187 -8.54 8.95 18.08
C LYS A 187 -8.61 10.23 17.23
N MET A 188 -7.60 11.08 17.29
CA MET A 188 -7.51 12.29 16.46
C MET A 188 -7.04 12.01 15.03
N GLN A 189 -6.51 10.81 14.74
CA GLN A 189 -6.07 10.47 13.40
C GLN A 189 -7.27 10.22 12.48
N ALA A 190 -7.24 10.81 11.29
CA ALA A 190 -8.27 10.64 10.28
C ALA A 190 -7.64 10.13 8.98
N GLY A 191 -8.39 9.30 8.25
CA GLY A 191 -7.95 8.71 6.98
C GLY A 191 -8.08 7.19 6.96
N ASP A 192 -7.57 6.58 5.90
CA ASP A 192 -7.50 5.14 5.77
C ASP A 192 -6.51 4.51 6.77
N PRO A 193 -6.65 3.21 7.07
CA PRO A 193 -5.84 2.52 8.08
C PRO A 193 -4.33 2.71 7.92
N LEU A 194 -3.82 2.52 6.70
CA LEU A 194 -2.39 2.58 6.41
C LEU A 194 -1.86 3.99 6.63
N ARG A 195 -2.60 5.00 6.16
CA ARG A 195 -2.28 6.41 6.40
C ARG A 195 -2.25 6.76 7.89
N GLN A 196 -3.15 6.21 8.71
CA GLN A 196 -3.11 6.46 10.15
C GLN A 196 -1.83 5.90 10.78
N ILE A 197 -1.41 4.70 10.39
CA ILE A 197 -0.14 4.09 10.85
C ILE A 197 1.04 4.96 10.43
N GLU A 198 1.10 5.36 9.16
CA GLU A 198 2.19 6.21 8.63
C GLU A 198 2.26 7.57 9.33
N MET A 199 1.11 8.20 9.60
CA MET A 199 1.06 9.49 10.29
C MET A 199 1.53 9.37 11.75
N LEU A 200 1.16 8.30 12.45
CA LEU A 200 1.62 8.07 13.82
C LEU A 200 3.11 7.75 13.86
N LYS A 201 3.59 6.87 12.97
CA LYS A 201 5.03 6.56 12.85
C LYS A 201 5.84 7.83 12.62
N LYS A 202 5.43 8.63 11.63
CA LYS A 202 6.06 9.91 11.34
C LYS A 202 6.06 10.84 12.55
N ARG A 203 4.97 10.89 13.31
CA ARG A 203 4.88 11.73 14.51
C ARG A 203 5.83 11.26 15.62
N ILE A 204 5.94 9.96 15.84
CA ILE A 204 6.87 9.39 16.82
C ILE A 204 8.31 9.70 16.38
N ASP A 205 8.65 9.45 15.12
CA ASP A 205 9.97 9.78 14.57
C ASP A 205 10.30 11.27 14.79
N GLN A 206 9.30 12.15 14.65
CA GLN A 206 9.42 13.59 14.90
C GLN A 206 9.62 13.93 16.37
N GLU A 207 8.87 13.30 17.27
CA GLU A 207 8.98 13.48 18.71
C GLU A 207 10.35 12.97 19.21
N GLU A 208 10.79 11.79 18.77
CA GLU A 208 12.11 11.23 19.05
C GLU A 208 13.23 12.13 18.55
N ALA A 209 13.17 12.59 17.29
CA ALA A 209 14.16 13.50 16.73
C ALA A 209 14.22 14.82 17.52
N SER A 210 13.08 15.34 17.97
CA SER A 210 13.03 16.54 18.80
C SER A 210 13.58 16.33 20.22
N SER A 211 13.47 15.11 20.75
CA SER A 211 13.94 14.73 22.10
C SER A 211 15.46 14.68 22.22
N LEU A 212 16.19 14.58 21.09
CA LEU A 212 17.65 14.69 21.05
C LEU A 212 18.16 16.02 21.61
N ILE A 213 17.36 17.08 21.53
CA ILE A 213 17.70 18.40 22.05
C ILE A 213 17.09 18.58 23.45
N THR A 214 17.94 18.44 24.46
CA THR A 214 17.60 18.53 25.88
C THR A 214 18.03 19.87 26.52
N VAL A 215 18.83 20.67 25.81
CA VAL A 215 19.24 22.00 26.31
C VAL A 215 18.03 22.90 26.50
N GLY A 216 17.87 23.43 27.72
CA GLY A 216 16.85 24.43 28.04
C GLY A 216 17.19 25.81 27.49
N PRO A 217 16.18 26.63 27.15
CA PRO A 217 16.40 28.00 26.71
C PRO A 217 16.97 28.86 27.84
N TRP A 218 17.83 29.81 27.48
CA TRP A 218 18.45 30.78 28.40
C TRP A 218 18.02 32.22 28.13
N SER A 219 17.28 32.45 27.05
CA SER A 219 16.65 33.70 26.62
C SER A 219 15.49 33.43 25.66
N THR A 220 14.66 34.44 25.38
CA THR A 220 13.55 34.34 24.42
C THR A 220 14.03 33.93 23.03
N GLU A 221 15.12 34.53 22.55
CA GLU A 221 15.73 34.24 21.25
C GLU A 221 16.36 32.85 21.22
N SER A 222 16.97 32.41 22.33
CA SER A 222 17.48 31.04 22.43
C SER A 222 16.36 30.00 22.39
N SER A 223 15.17 30.31 22.93
CA SER A 223 14.00 29.45 22.82
C SER A 223 13.61 29.26 21.36
N MET A 224 13.53 30.37 20.60
CA MET A 224 13.21 30.30 19.18
C MET A 224 14.29 29.55 18.37
N LEU A 225 15.56 29.73 18.72
CA LEU A 225 16.67 29.01 18.11
C LEU A 225 16.57 27.49 18.37
N ILE A 226 16.33 27.09 19.62
CA ILE A 226 16.16 25.69 20.01
C ILE A 226 14.95 25.08 19.30
N ASP A 227 13.82 25.78 19.26
CA ASP A 227 12.62 25.34 18.56
C ASP A 227 12.89 25.19 17.05
N MET A 228 13.70 26.06 16.45
CA MET A 228 14.10 25.97 15.05
C MET A 228 14.97 24.74 14.76
N PHE A 229 15.87 24.37 15.67
CA PHE A 229 16.60 23.11 15.56
C PHE A 229 15.68 21.88 15.72
N LYS A 230 14.75 21.91 16.68
CA LYS A 230 13.77 20.83 16.85
C LYS A 230 12.87 20.67 15.62
N ASP A 231 12.43 21.78 15.05
CA ASP A 231 11.68 21.78 13.79
C ASP A 231 12.53 21.25 12.63
N TYR A 232 13.81 21.59 12.57
CA TYR A 232 14.72 21.05 11.54
C TYR A 232 14.84 19.53 11.63
N LEU A 233 15.05 18.99 12.83
CA LEU A 233 15.18 17.55 13.04
C LEU A 233 13.87 16.80 12.76
N SER A 234 12.71 17.40 13.03
CA SER A 234 11.40 16.76 12.87
C SER A 234 10.77 16.97 11.48
N LEU A 235 10.83 18.18 10.94
CA LEU A 235 10.16 18.56 9.68
C LEU A 235 11.10 18.56 8.48
N GLY A 236 12.41 18.61 8.73
CA GLY A 236 13.43 18.76 7.71
C GLY A 236 13.58 20.21 7.20
N LYS A 237 14.55 20.40 6.30
CA LYS A 237 15.00 21.71 5.79
C LYS A 237 13.88 22.60 5.24
N SER A 238 13.08 22.09 4.31
CA SER A 238 12.13 22.92 3.54
C SER A 238 10.98 23.45 4.40
N GLU A 239 10.37 22.57 5.20
CA GLU A 239 9.24 22.95 6.06
C GLU A 239 9.67 23.84 7.22
N THR A 240 10.87 23.61 7.79
CA THR A 240 11.42 24.47 8.84
C THR A 240 11.61 25.90 8.34
N LEU A 241 12.26 26.07 7.19
CA LEU A 241 12.47 27.42 6.63
C LEU A 241 11.13 28.11 6.35
N LYS A 242 10.17 27.42 5.74
CA LYS A 242 8.83 27.96 5.45
C LYS A 242 8.05 28.35 6.72
N LYS A 243 8.17 27.56 7.79
CA LYS A 243 7.52 27.83 9.09
C LYS A 243 8.09 29.09 9.73
N TRP A 244 9.41 29.21 9.78
CA TRP A 244 10.11 30.30 10.47
C TRP A 244 10.21 31.58 9.65
N GLU A 245 10.11 31.47 8.32
CA GLU A 245 10.03 32.62 7.40
C GLU A 245 8.90 33.59 7.76
N LYS A 246 7.76 33.07 8.23
CA LYS A 246 6.60 33.87 8.62
C LYS A 246 6.82 34.71 9.89
N ARG A 247 7.88 34.42 10.64
CA ARG A 247 8.25 35.14 11.88
C ARG A 247 9.33 36.19 11.68
N VAL A 248 9.84 36.34 10.45
CA VAL A 248 10.79 37.41 10.10
C VAL A 248 10.14 38.77 10.41
N GLY A 249 10.86 39.61 11.14
CA GLY A 249 10.36 40.89 11.66
C GLY A 249 10.01 40.87 13.16
N PHE A 250 10.10 39.72 13.83
CA PHE A 250 9.86 39.62 15.27
C PHE A 250 10.93 40.38 16.10
N SER A 251 12.21 40.16 15.83
CA SER A 251 13.32 40.93 16.42
C SER A 251 14.53 40.96 15.50
N GLY A 252 15.41 41.95 15.68
CA GLY A 252 16.65 42.04 14.89
C GLY A 252 17.58 40.85 15.12
N LEU A 253 17.68 40.36 16.36
CA LEU A 253 18.48 39.19 16.69
C LEU A 253 17.88 37.92 16.07
N PHE A 254 16.56 37.73 16.13
CA PHE A 254 15.88 36.62 15.47
C PHE A 254 16.11 36.63 13.95
N ASN A 255 15.99 37.77 13.30
CA ASN A 255 16.25 37.90 11.87
C ASN A 255 17.69 37.48 11.52
N SER A 256 18.66 37.80 12.38
CA SER A 256 20.05 37.42 12.20
C SER A 256 20.26 35.91 12.36
N ILE A 257 19.60 35.30 13.37
CA ILE A 257 19.60 33.85 13.61
C ILE A 257 18.95 33.10 12.45
N TYR A 258 17.79 33.56 11.98
CA TYR A 258 17.10 32.97 10.85
C TYR A 258 17.93 33.08 9.56
N TYR A 259 18.57 34.23 9.31
CA TYR A 259 19.48 34.39 8.18
C TYR A 259 20.68 33.43 8.26
N ALA A 260 21.25 33.21 9.45
CA ALA A 260 22.29 32.22 9.65
C ALA A 260 21.84 30.80 9.32
N PHE A 261 20.60 30.42 9.68
CA PHE A 261 19.97 29.16 9.28
C PHE A 261 19.82 29.05 7.75
N VAL A 262 19.39 30.12 7.09
CA VAL A 262 19.28 30.18 5.63
C VAL A 262 20.65 29.99 4.97
N ILE A 263 21.72 30.62 5.49
CA ILE A 263 23.08 30.41 5.00
C ILE A 263 23.51 28.96 5.20
N ALA A 264 23.36 28.43 6.42
CA ALA A 264 23.78 27.07 6.77
C ALA A 264 23.10 26.02 5.88
N LEU A 265 21.82 26.21 5.55
CA LEU A 265 21.01 25.26 4.80
C LEU A 265 21.04 25.47 3.28
N GLN A 266 21.10 26.70 2.78
CA GLN A 266 20.91 27.03 1.36
C GLN A 266 22.08 27.79 0.72
N GLY A 267 23.16 28.10 1.45
CA GLY A 267 24.29 28.85 0.90
C GLY A 267 24.02 30.35 0.68
N GLY A 268 22.91 30.89 1.20
CA GLY A 268 22.77 32.32 1.49
C GLY A 268 22.46 33.30 0.35
N SER A 269 22.04 32.90 -0.86
CA SER A 269 21.92 33.86 -1.98
C SER A 269 20.55 34.54 -2.13
N ASN A 270 19.43 33.83 -1.98
CA ASN A 270 18.14 34.33 -2.51
C ASN A 270 17.31 35.20 -1.58
N GLN A 271 17.76 35.45 -0.34
CA GLN A 271 16.96 36.18 0.66
C GLN A 271 17.69 37.37 1.31
N LYS A 272 18.88 37.75 0.84
CA LYS A 272 19.69 38.84 1.44
C LYS A 272 18.94 40.17 1.53
N TRP A 273 18.11 40.49 0.54
CA TRP A 273 17.32 41.73 0.47
C TRP A 273 16.34 41.93 1.65
N ARG A 274 16.06 40.88 2.42
CA ARG A 274 15.11 40.92 3.55
C ARG A 274 15.76 41.33 4.87
N PHE A 275 17.09 41.42 4.91
CA PHE A 275 17.85 41.61 6.14
C PHE A 275 18.67 42.90 6.07
N THR A 276 18.85 43.55 7.20
CA THR A 276 19.76 44.70 7.30
C THR A 276 21.21 44.24 7.25
N SER A 277 22.14 45.15 6.93
CA SER A 277 23.59 44.82 6.90
C SER A 277 24.10 44.28 8.24
N GLU A 278 23.62 44.81 9.36
CA GLU A 278 23.97 44.33 10.70
C GLU A 278 23.47 42.90 10.95
N GLN A 279 22.23 42.61 10.55
CA GLN A 279 21.66 41.27 10.68
C GLN A 279 22.41 40.25 9.82
N MET A 280 22.79 40.67 8.61
CA MET A 280 23.58 39.82 7.71
C MET A 280 24.96 39.52 8.27
N MET A 281 25.68 40.53 8.76
CA MET A 281 27.01 40.34 9.36
C MET A 281 26.96 39.40 10.57
N PHE A 282 25.98 39.59 11.45
CA PHE A 282 25.83 38.70 12.61
C PHE A 282 25.45 37.29 12.18
N GLY A 283 24.52 37.14 11.24
CA GLY A 283 24.09 35.84 10.75
C GLY A 283 25.23 35.07 10.06
N GLU A 284 26.03 35.73 9.23
CA GLU A 284 27.23 35.14 8.59
C GLU A 284 28.26 34.70 9.64
N LYS A 285 28.41 35.44 10.74
CA LYS A 285 29.31 35.08 11.84
C LYS A 285 28.88 33.81 12.58
N ILE A 286 27.58 33.61 12.81
CA ILE A 286 27.08 32.44 13.56
C ILE A 286 26.69 31.25 12.68
N ALA A 287 26.55 31.43 11.36
CA ALA A 287 26.18 30.37 10.42
C ALA A 287 27.08 29.12 10.46
N PRO A 288 28.42 29.22 10.62
CA PRO A 288 29.27 28.03 10.74
C PRO A 288 28.94 27.18 11.97
N PHE A 289 28.59 27.82 13.09
CA PHE A 289 28.20 27.13 14.32
C PHE A 289 26.85 26.43 14.14
N ILE A 290 25.87 27.12 13.55
CA ILE A 290 24.57 26.54 13.22
C ILE A 290 24.75 25.34 12.30
N LYS A 291 25.53 25.47 11.22
CA LYS A 291 25.82 24.37 10.30
C LYS A 291 26.44 23.18 11.03
N SER A 292 27.39 23.41 11.93
CA SER A 292 28.02 22.34 12.71
C SER A 292 27.07 21.60 13.66
N ILE A 293 25.96 22.22 14.05
CA ILE A 293 24.89 21.60 14.85
C ILE A 293 23.95 20.82 13.93
N LEU A 294 23.60 21.37 12.77
CA LEU A 294 22.71 20.72 11.80
C LEU A 294 23.34 19.45 11.19
N ASP A 295 24.66 19.45 11.01
CA ASP A 295 25.41 18.30 10.50
C ASP A 295 25.70 17.25 11.61
N CYS A 296 25.30 17.51 12.86
CA CYS A 296 25.55 16.63 13.99
C CYS A 296 24.42 15.61 14.15
N THR A 297 24.78 14.34 14.32
CA THR A 297 23.83 13.21 14.49
C THR A 297 24.00 12.46 15.80
N ASP A 298 24.88 12.95 16.68
CA ASP A 298 25.23 12.28 17.94
C ASP A 298 24.92 13.14 19.18
N ALA A 299 25.20 12.58 20.36
CA ALA A 299 24.92 13.20 21.65
C ALA A 299 25.60 14.57 21.87
N SER A 300 26.60 14.94 21.04
CA SER A 300 27.29 16.24 21.13
C SER A 300 26.44 17.43 20.65
N ILE A 301 25.27 17.18 20.06
CA ILE A 301 24.35 18.23 19.61
C ILE A 301 24.03 19.24 20.73
N ASN A 302 23.83 18.75 21.96
CA ASN A 302 23.51 19.59 23.12
C ASN A 302 24.69 20.47 23.55
N GLU A 303 25.92 19.95 23.50
CA GLU A 303 27.13 20.73 23.80
C GLU A 303 27.34 21.83 22.77
N LYS A 304 27.14 21.52 21.48
CA LYS A 304 27.26 22.49 20.38
C LYS A 304 26.19 23.58 20.47
N ILE A 305 24.94 23.23 20.82
CA ILE A 305 23.89 24.22 21.09
C ILE A 305 24.29 25.11 22.28
N ALA A 306 24.87 24.55 23.35
CA ALA A 306 25.32 25.33 24.50
C ALA A 306 26.42 26.35 24.16
N GLN A 307 27.26 26.09 23.15
CA GLN A 307 28.26 27.05 22.68
C GLN A 307 27.63 28.32 22.07
N LEU A 308 26.39 28.25 21.56
CA LEU A 308 25.67 29.41 21.05
C LEU A 308 25.24 30.40 22.14
N LYS A 309 25.32 30.03 23.43
CA LYS A 309 25.09 30.93 24.58
C LYS A 309 25.97 32.18 24.56
N LEU A 310 27.15 32.09 23.94
CA LEU A 310 28.07 33.22 23.84
C LEU A 310 27.60 34.28 22.85
N TYR A 311 26.71 33.91 21.92
CA TYR A 311 26.27 34.77 20.82
C TYR A 311 24.81 35.20 20.95
N VAL A 312 23.94 34.32 21.46
CA VAL A 312 22.52 34.59 21.65
C VAL A 312 22.29 34.80 23.14
N ARG A 313 21.86 35.99 23.54
CA ARG A 313 21.49 36.35 24.92
C ARG A 313 20.08 36.88 24.98
#